data_AF-A0A969T7F4-F1
#
_entry.id   AF-A0A969T7F4-F1
#
_cell.length_a   1.000
_cell.length_b   1.000
_cell.length_c   1.000
_cell.angle_alpha   90.00
_cell.angle_beta   90.00
_cell.angle_gamma   90.00
#
_symmetry.space_group_name_H-M   'P 1'
#
loop_
_entity.id
_entity.type
_entity.pdbx_description
1 polymer ?
#
loop_
_entity_poly.entity_id
_entity_poly.type
_entity_poly.pdbx_seq_one_letter_code
_entity_poly.pdbx_strand_id
1 'polypeptide(L)'
;MYLIGIDFSITKPAACVWDSLLNRYHFIGWPRPDHISKSRIDLYRKHGVTIYDRTDTKNPHQDSSAKMRFAVDNGSYIARIMFSELEPFLGVNTHISFEGLSFGSTGDAILQLSGYKYLLMEKLKEMVYLDNMYTYAPITLKKTAGCSKKGLGKNDMIRSFIEENTDFGKSIADNPDLFMKKGDKNYIELLDDLVDSYFAMKTMVEKEGLKTFF
;
A
#
# COMPACT_ATOMS: atom_id res chain seq x y z
N MET A 1 -11.25 16.77 1.99
CA MET A 1 -11.34 15.41 2.58
C MET A 1 -10.32 14.53 1.91
N TYR A 2 -9.65 13.66 2.67
CA TYR A 2 -8.70 12.69 2.14
C TYR A 2 -9.23 11.28 2.34
N LEU A 3 -9.12 10.46 1.30
CA LEU A 3 -9.37 9.02 1.37
C LEU A 3 -8.06 8.32 1.11
N ILE A 4 -7.65 7.43 2.01
CA ILE A 4 -6.35 6.78 1.95
C ILE A 4 -6.58 5.28 1.89
N GLY A 5 -5.96 4.60 0.94
CA GLY A 5 -5.83 3.15 0.94
C GLY A 5 -4.38 2.78 1.18
N ILE A 6 -4.15 1.79 2.04
CA ILE A 6 -2.82 1.34 2.43
C ILE A 6 -2.74 -0.17 2.18
N ASP A 7 -1.78 -0.56 1.34
CA ASP A 7 -1.26 -1.92 1.34
C ASP A 7 -0.05 -1.97 2.29
N PHE A 8 -0.27 -2.54 3.47
CA PHE A 8 0.75 -2.57 4.50
C PHE A 8 1.57 -3.85 4.38
N SER A 9 2.87 -3.69 4.19
CA SER A 9 3.85 -4.77 4.31
C SER A 9 5.05 -4.34 5.14
N ILE A 10 5.86 -5.29 5.61
CA ILE A 10 7.09 -4.97 6.34
C ILE A 10 8.17 -4.44 5.37
N THR A 11 8.18 -4.92 4.13
CA THR A 11 9.25 -4.70 3.15
C THR A 11 9.00 -3.54 2.21
N LYS A 12 7.77 -3.37 1.73
CA LYS A 12 7.42 -2.38 0.70
C LYS A 12 5.99 -1.84 0.89
N PRO A 13 5.63 -1.28 2.05
CA PRO A 13 4.32 -0.69 2.23
C PRO A 13 4.07 0.41 1.19
N ALA A 14 2.81 0.56 0.82
CA ALA A 14 2.35 1.46 -0.22
C ALA A 14 1.02 2.10 0.17
N ALA A 15 0.78 3.31 -0.32
CA ALA A 15 -0.46 4.04 -0.12
C ALA A 15 -0.93 4.74 -1.38
N CYS A 16 -2.25 4.86 -1.51
CA CYS A 16 -2.93 5.72 -2.47
C CYS A 16 -3.77 6.72 -1.69
N VAL A 17 -3.49 8.01 -1.88
CA VAL A 17 -4.28 9.11 -1.31
C VAL A 17 -5.11 9.72 -2.43
N TRP A 18 -6.43 9.81 -2.23
CA TRP A 18 -7.29 10.63 -3.08
C TRP A 18 -7.58 11.97 -2.39
N ASP A 19 -7.16 13.05 -3.05
CA ASP A 19 -7.46 14.43 -2.65
C ASP A 19 -8.75 14.88 -3.33
N SER A 20 -9.83 14.97 -2.54
CA SER A 20 -11.14 15.41 -3.04
C SER A 20 -11.18 16.86 -3.54
N LEU A 21 -10.29 17.74 -3.06
CA LEU A 21 -10.25 19.15 -3.48
C LEU A 21 -9.61 19.29 -4.86
N LEU A 22 -8.53 18.54 -5.10
CA LEU A 22 -7.80 18.54 -6.36
C LEU A 22 -8.36 17.55 -7.37
N ASN A 23 -9.20 16.62 -6.91
CA ASN A 23 -9.65 15.43 -7.63
C ASN A 23 -8.48 14.64 -8.24
N ARG A 24 -7.48 14.32 -7.41
CA ARG A 24 -6.24 13.64 -7.84
C ARG A 24 -5.83 12.52 -6.91
N TYR A 25 -5.12 11.55 -7.48
CA TYR A 25 -4.51 10.45 -6.76
C TYR A 25 -3.02 10.74 -6.54
N HIS A 26 -2.56 10.51 -5.32
CA HIS A 26 -1.15 10.54 -4.94
C HIS A 26 -0.73 9.14 -4.50
N PHE A 27 0.23 8.56 -5.22
CA PHE A 27 0.78 7.25 -4.92
C PHE A 27 2.07 7.40 -4.13
N ILE A 28 2.19 6.64 -3.04
CA ILE A 28 3.30 6.73 -2.11
C ILE A 28 3.84 5.34 -1.81
N GLY A 29 5.16 5.17 -1.81
CA GLY A 29 5.82 3.91 -1.45
C GLY A 29 6.96 4.10 -0.45
N TRP A 30 7.12 3.11 0.44
CA TRP A 30 8.20 3.04 1.43
C TRP A 30 8.98 1.71 1.31
N PRO A 31 9.63 1.42 0.17
CA PRO A 31 10.39 0.20 -0.01
C PRO A 31 11.67 0.20 0.83
N ARG A 32 11.97 -0.94 1.46
CA ARG A 32 13.25 -1.14 2.15
C ARG A 32 14.40 -1.11 1.12
N PRO A 33 15.58 -0.53 1.44
CA PRO A 33 16.62 -0.25 0.44
C PRO A 33 17.17 -1.48 -0.31
N ASP A 34 17.14 -2.66 0.32
CA ASP A 34 17.61 -3.92 -0.25
C ASP A 34 16.56 -4.62 -1.16
N HIS A 35 15.33 -4.09 -1.23
CA HIS A 35 14.23 -4.75 -1.95
C HIS A 35 14.01 -4.23 -3.37
N ILE A 36 14.36 -2.98 -3.65
CA ILE A 36 14.11 -2.36 -4.96
C ILE A 36 15.36 -1.60 -5.41
N SER A 37 15.76 -1.81 -6.66
CA SER A 37 16.93 -1.14 -7.22
C SER A 37 16.68 0.37 -7.36
N LYS A 38 17.75 1.17 -7.21
CA LYS A 38 17.69 2.62 -7.41
C LYS A 38 17.07 3.01 -8.75
N SER A 39 17.40 2.29 -9.83
CA SER A 39 16.82 2.53 -11.16
C SER A 39 15.29 2.38 -11.20
N ARG A 40 14.72 1.46 -10.42
CA ARG A 40 13.26 1.28 -10.33
C ARG A 40 12.62 2.35 -9.46
N ILE A 41 13.28 2.76 -8.38
CA ILE A 41 12.84 3.91 -7.58
C ILE A 41 12.79 5.18 -8.43
N ASP A 42 13.85 5.43 -9.21
CA ASP A 42 13.92 6.59 -10.10
C ASP A 42 12.84 6.53 -11.20
N LEU A 43 12.53 5.33 -11.71
CA LEU A 43 11.41 5.10 -12.61
C LEU A 43 10.07 5.52 -11.96
N TYR A 44 9.76 5.02 -10.77
CA TYR A 44 8.53 5.38 -10.05
C TYR A 44 8.40 6.89 -9.81
N ARG A 45 9.48 7.53 -9.35
CA ARG A 45 9.55 8.98 -9.15
C ARG A 45 9.29 9.75 -10.44
N LYS A 46 9.91 9.32 -11.55
CA LYS A 46 9.70 9.93 -12.88
C LYS A 46 8.23 9.84 -13.33
N HIS A 47 7.51 8.82 -12.89
CA HIS A 47 6.11 8.58 -13.24
C HIS A 47 5.13 8.99 -12.13
N GLY A 48 5.51 9.96 -11.28
CA GLY A 48 4.59 10.65 -10.37
C GLY A 48 4.34 9.93 -9.04
N VAL A 49 5.05 8.84 -8.75
CA VAL A 49 4.96 8.16 -7.45
C VAL A 49 5.96 8.78 -6.48
N THR A 50 5.50 9.14 -5.30
CA THR A 50 6.36 9.62 -4.21
C THR A 50 7.00 8.42 -3.53
N ILE A 51 8.33 8.34 -3.53
CA ILE A 51 9.05 7.27 -2.84
C ILE A 51 9.89 7.86 -1.72
N TYR A 52 9.63 7.40 -0.50
CA TYR A 52 10.39 7.75 0.69
C TYR A 52 11.42 6.67 0.98
N ASP A 53 12.67 7.13 1.11
CA ASP A 53 13.80 6.24 1.38
C ASP A 53 13.81 5.82 2.85
N ARG A 54 13.94 4.51 3.07
CA ARG A 54 14.05 3.89 4.39
C ARG A 54 15.50 3.68 4.78
N THR A 55 15.76 3.56 6.07
CA THR A 55 17.11 3.30 6.62
C THR A 55 17.19 2.01 7.43
N ASP A 56 16.07 1.30 7.61
CA ASP A 56 16.06 0.01 8.29
C ASP A 56 16.67 -1.12 7.44
N THR A 57 17.05 -2.19 8.11
CA THR A 57 17.71 -3.35 7.52
C THR A 57 16.96 -4.64 7.81
N LYS A 58 17.42 -5.77 7.26
CA LYS A 58 16.89 -7.08 7.66
C LYS A 58 17.29 -7.39 9.10
N ASN A 59 16.42 -8.10 9.81
CA ASN A 59 16.70 -8.57 11.15
C ASN A 59 18.03 -9.38 11.19
N PRO A 60 19.05 -8.91 11.92
CA PRO A 60 20.35 -9.60 11.97
C PRO A 60 20.40 -10.68 13.06
N HIS A 61 19.40 -10.74 13.94
CA HIS A 61 19.45 -11.57 15.15
C HIS A 61 18.92 -12.99 14.91
N GLN A 62 19.48 -13.95 15.66
CA GLN A 62 19.07 -15.36 15.61
C GLN A 62 18.21 -15.79 16.81
N ASP A 63 18.46 -15.22 17.99
CA ASP A 63 17.67 -15.44 19.21
C ASP A 63 16.25 -14.86 19.10
N SER A 64 15.27 -15.59 19.62
CA SER A 64 13.85 -15.20 19.61
C SER A 64 13.58 -13.89 20.35
N SER A 65 14.25 -13.63 21.47
CA SER A 65 14.02 -12.41 22.25
C SER A 65 14.52 -11.16 21.52
N ALA A 66 15.72 -11.22 20.96
CA ALA A 66 16.30 -10.18 20.13
C ALA A 66 15.51 -9.99 18.84
N LYS A 67 15.01 -11.07 18.23
CA LYS A 67 14.10 -10.98 17.07
C LYS A 67 12.82 -10.21 17.39
N MET A 68 12.23 -10.41 18.57
CA MET A 68 11.05 -9.63 18.98
C MET A 68 11.35 -8.18 19.30
N ARG A 69 12.44 -7.89 20.00
CA ARG A 69 12.82 -6.49 20.24
C ARG A 69 13.08 -5.75 18.92
N PHE A 70 13.79 -6.38 17.99
CA PHE A 70 14.00 -5.84 16.64
C PHE A 70 12.67 -5.63 15.91
N ALA A 71 11.74 -6.59 16.02
CA ALA A 71 10.45 -6.49 15.36
C ALA A 71 9.62 -5.30 15.87
N VAL A 72 9.59 -5.07 17.19
CA VAL A 72 8.89 -3.93 17.79
C VAL A 72 9.54 -2.60 17.38
N ASP A 73 10.88 -2.51 17.44
CA ASP A 73 11.61 -1.29 17.10
C ASP A 73 11.44 -0.94 15.61
N ASN A 74 11.62 -1.93 14.73
CA ASN A 74 11.46 -1.73 13.29
C ASN A 74 10.00 -1.43 12.90
N GLY A 75 9.03 -2.10 13.52
CA GLY A 75 7.61 -1.78 13.32
C GLY A 75 7.28 -0.35 13.74
N SER A 76 7.82 0.10 14.87
CA SER A 76 7.66 1.48 15.36
C SER A 76 8.36 2.49 14.45
N TYR A 77 9.53 2.15 13.90
CA TYR A 77 10.20 2.96 12.89
C TYR A 77 9.34 3.13 11.62
N ILE A 78 8.85 2.04 11.03
CA ILE A 78 8.00 2.07 9.83
C ILE A 78 6.71 2.87 10.10
N ALA A 79 6.06 2.64 11.24
CA ALA A 79 4.87 3.37 11.63
C ALA A 79 5.11 4.90 11.73
N ARG A 80 6.23 5.31 12.34
CA ARG A 80 6.59 6.73 12.48
C ARG A 80 6.86 7.41 11.14
N ILE A 81 7.64 6.77 10.25
CA ILE A 81 7.91 7.37 8.93
C ILE A 81 6.63 7.46 8.10
N MET A 82 5.80 6.41 8.09
CA MET A 82 4.54 6.45 7.34
C MET A 82 3.58 7.50 7.90
N PHE A 83 3.49 7.60 9.24
CA PHE A 83 2.69 8.65 9.89
C PHE A 83 3.18 10.05 9.52
N SER A 84 4.49 10.32 9.65
CA SER A 84 5.07 11.64 9.35
C SER A 84 4.84 12.06 7.90
N GLU A 85 4.98 11.12 6.95
CA GLU A 85 4.80 11.44 5.53
C GLU A 85 3.34 11.49 5.10
N LEU A 86 2.45 10.81 5.83
CA LEU A 86 1.01 10.91 5.61
C LEU A 86 0.38 12.09 6.33
N GLU A 87 1.03 12.67 7.35
CA GLU A 87 0.53 13.76 8.20
C GLU A 87 -0.19 14.87 7.41
N PRO A 88 0.31 15.36 6.25
CA PRO A 88 -0.38 16.39 5.46
C PRO A 88 -1.77 15.99 4.96
N PHE A 89 -2.07 14.69 4.91
CA PHE A 89 -3.33 14.10 4.45
C PHE A 89 -4.20 13.57 5.62
N LEU A 90 -3.72 13.67 6.87
CA LEU A 90 -4.44 13.18 8.04
C LEU A 90 -5.26 14.29 8.69
N GLY A 91 -6.41 13.88 9.24
CA GLY A 91 -7.29 14.74 10.01
C GLY A 91 -8.55 14.00 10.43
N VAL A 92 -9.35 14.63 11.27
CA VAL A 92 -10.55 14.00 11.87
C VAL A 92 -11.57 13.50 10.84
N ASN A 93 -11.57 14.06 9.63
CA ASN A 93 -12.45 13.68 8.52
C ASN A 93 -11.75 12.81 7.44
N THR A 94 -10.52 12.37 7.69
CA THR A 94 -9.81 11.45 6.80
C THR A 94 -10.34 10.04 7.03
N HIS A 95 -10.53 9.28 5.95
CA HIS A 95 -10.86 7.86 6.01
C HIS A 95 -9.71 7.03 5.46
N ILE A 96 -9.37 5.95 6.16
CA ILE A 96 -8.24 5.09 5.85
C ILE A 96 -8.75 3.67 5.67
N SER A 97 -8.32 3.01 4.61
CA SER A 97 -8.61 1.60 4.35
C SER A 97 -7.34 0.79 4.25
N PHE A 98 -7.41 -0.45 4.70
CA PHE A 98 -6.32 -1.40 4.64
C PHE A 98 -6.77 -2.69 3.98
N GLU A 99 -5.85 -3.36 3.28
CA GLU A 99 -6.03 -4.78 3.03
C GLU A 99 -5.97 -5.55 4.37
N GLY A 100 -6.87 -6.51 4.51
CA GLY A 100 -6.92 -7.48 5.59
C GLY A 100 -5.92 -8.61 5.38
N LEU A 101 -5.47 -9.20 6.47
CA LEU A 101 -4.52 -10.30 6.41
C LEU A 101 -5.18 -11.53 5.77
N SER A 102 -4.49 -12.21 4.86
CA SER A 102 -5.00 -13.45 4.31
C SER A 102 -4.93 -14.55 5.37
N PHE A 103 -6.08 -15.08 5.80
CA PHE A 103 -6.18 -16.17 6.78
C PHE A 103 -5.52 -17.49 6.34
N GLY A 104 -5.10 -17.60 5.07
CA GLY A 104 -4.47 -18.79 4.50
C GLY A 104 -2.95 -18.83 4.60
N SER A 105 -2.28 -17.75 5.00
CA SER A 105 -0.85 -17.85 5.34
C SER A 105 -0.70 -18.40 6.77
N THR A 106 0.40 -19.10 7.04
CA THR A 106 0.64 -19.74 8.35
C THR A 106 2.00 -19.33 8.89
N GLY A 107 2.10 -19.03 10.19
CA GLY A 107 3.37 -18.84 10.91
C GLY A 107 3.67 -17.40 11.35
N ASP A 108 4.90 -17.21 11.85
CA ASP A 108 5.38 -15.97 12.49
C ASP A 108 5.24 -14.71 11.62
N ALA A 109 5.32 -14.86 10.29
CA ALA A 109 5.28 -13.74 9.36
C ALA A 109 3.94 -12.97 9.40
N ILE A 110 2.80 -13.67 9.54
CA ILE A 110 1.51 -12.97 9.70
C ILE A 110 1.45 -12.28 11.05
N LEU A 111 1.86 -12.96 12.14
CA LEU A 111 1.80 -12.37 13.48
C LEU A 111 2.62 -11.07 13.54
N GLN A 112 3.80 -11.08 12.93
CA GLN A 112 4.63 -9.88 12.79
C GLN A 112 3.95 -8.81 11.94
N LEU A 113 3.38 -9.19 10.78
CA LEU A 113 2.68 -8.24 9.92
C LEU A 113 1.49 -7.58 10.63
N SER A 114 0.70 -8.36 11.38
CA SER A 114 -0.38 -7.86 12.24
C SER A 114 0.15 -6.87 13.27
N GLY A 115 1.20 -7.26 14.00
CA GLY A 115 1.81 -6.43 15.04
C GLY A 115 2.28 -5.09 14.48
N TYR A 116 2.95 -5.10 13.32
CA TYR A 116 3.41 -3.89 12.65
C TYR A 116 2.25 -3.01 12.18
N LYS A 117 1.22 -3.61 11.58
CA LYS A 117 0.02 -2.89 11.14
C LYS A 117 -0.68 -2.22 12.32
N TYR A 118 -0.77 -2.89 13.48
CA TYR A 118 -1.36 -2.30 14.68
C TYR A 118 -0.53 -1.14 15.24
N LEU A 119 0.80 -1.18 15.16
CA LEU A 119 1.63 -0.02 15.51
C LEU A 119 1.38 1.17 14.57
N LEU A 120 1.18 0.93 13.28
CA LEU A 120 0.78 2.00 12.35
C LEU A 120 -0.60 2.56 12.69
N MET A 121 -1.61 1.70 12.90
CA MET A 121 -2.95 2.15 13.28
C MET A 121 -2.96 2.91 14.61
N GLU A 122 -2.12 2.49 15.56
CA GLU A 122 -1.92 3.17 16.84
C GLU A 122 -1.43 4.60 16.64
N LYS A 123 -0.47 4.83 15.72
CA LYS A 123 0.01 6.18 15.37
C LYS A 123 -1.05 6.98 14.63
N LEU A 124 -1.70 6.39 13.62
CA LEU A 124 -2.71 7.09 12.82
C LEU A 124 -3.91 7.57 13.67
N LYS A 125 -4.24 6.85 14.76
CA LYS A 125 -5.37 7.23 15.63
C LYS A 125 -5.14 8.56 16.37
N GLU A 126 -3.91 9.06 16.40
CA GLU A 126 -3.57 10.37 16.97
C GLU A 126 -4.23 11.51 16.17
N MET A 127 -4.54 11.28 14.88
CA MET A 127 -5.08 12.29 13.95
C MET A 127 -6.40 11.87 13.28
N VAL A 128 -6.72 10.58 13.25
CA VAL A 128 -7.87 10.01 12.56
C VAL A 128 -8.70 9.15 13.51
N TYR A 129 -10.03 9.30 13.52
CA TYR A 129 -10.89 8.43 14.34
C TYR A 129 -10.79 6.97 13.89
N LEU A 130 -10.75 6.04 14.85
CA LEU A 130 -10.70 4.60 14.56
C LEU A 130 -11.91 4.13 13.74
N ASP A 131 -13.09 4.74 13.92
CA ASP A 131 -14.29 4.45 13.14
C ASP A 131 -14.14 4.81 11.66
N ASN A 132 -13.16 5.65 11.31
CA ASN A 132 -12.79 5.99 9.94
C ASN A 132 -11.65 5.10 9.41
N MET A 133 -11.28 4.02 10.10
CA MET A 133 -10.27 3.05 9.68
C MET A 133 -10.91 1.70 9.34
N TYR A 134 -10.91 1.35 8.06
CA TYR A 134 -11.57 0.16 7.52
C TYR A 134 -10.56 -0.91 7.14
N THR A 135 -10.91 -2.18 7.30
CA THR A 135 -10.09 -3.31 6.84
C THR A 135 -10.96 -4.24 6.02
N TYR A 136 -10.51 -4.55 4.80
CA TYR A 136 -11.25 -5.41 3.87
C TYR A 136 -10.47 -6.68 3.55
N ALA A 137 -11.15 -7.82 3.52
CA ALA A 137 -10.49 -9.07 3.12
C ALA A 137 -9.94 -8.96 1.67
N PRO A 138 -8.81 -9.62 1.34
CA PRO A 138 -8.20 -9.60 0.00
C PRO A 138 -9.17 -9.89 -1.15
N ILE A 139 -10.10 -10.83 -0.93
CA ILE A 139 -11.12 -11.18 -1.92
C ILE A 139 -12.10 -10.03 -2.21
N THR A 140 -12.28 -9.11 -1.26
CA THR A 140 -13.13 -7.92 -1.43
C THR A 140 -12.47 -6.93 -2.38
N LEU A 141 -11.17 -6.64 -2.19
CA LEU A 141 -10.40 -5.80 -3.11
C LEU A 141 -10.39 -6.40 -4.52
N LYS A 142 -10.14 -7.71 -4.62
CA LYS A 142 -10.24 -8.43 -5.89
C LYS A 142 -11.62 -8.31 -6.53
N LYS A 143 -12.70 -8.31 -5.74
CA LYS A 143 -14.06 -8.15 -6.27
C LYS A 143 -14.26 -6.75 -6.85
N THR A 144 -13.82 -5.71 -6.15
CA THR A 144 -13.86 -4.32 -6.62
C THR A 144 -13.01 -4.14 -7.88
N ALA A 145 -11.87 -4.82 -7.98
CA ALA A 145 -11.05 -4.86 -9.20
C ALA A 145 -11.59 -5.76 -10.32
N GLY A 146 -12.81 -6.34 -10.20
CA GLY A 146 -13.34 -7.30 -11.18
C GLY A 146 -12.60 -8.64 -11.27
N CYS A 147 -11.64 -8.88 -10.38
CA CYS A 147 -10.66 -9.97 -10.37
C CYS A 147 -10.96 -11.09 -9.36
N SER A 148 -12.22 -11.25 -8.94
CA SER A 148 -12.61 -12.27 -7.94
C SER A 148 -12.81 -13.69 -8.50
N LYS A 149 -12.75 -13.88 -9.82
CA LYS A 149 -12.89 -15.20 -10.47
C LYS A 149 -11.62 -16.06 -10.29
N LYS A 150 -11.80 -17.38 -10.22
CA LYS A 150 -10.70 -18.34 -10.09
C LYS A 150 -9.71 -18.18 -11.27
N GLY A 151 -8.42 -18.09 -10.95
CA GLY A 151 -7.35 -17.95 -11.94
C GLY A 151 -6.87 -16.51 -12.17
N LEU A 152 -7.61 -15.50 -11.69
CA LEU A 152 -7.19 -14.10 -11.77
C LEU A 152 -6.24 -13.75 -10.61
N GLY A 153 -5.17 -13.03 -10.94
CA GLY A 153 -4.06 -12.74 -10.05
C GLY A 153 -3.64 -11.26 -10.04
N LYS A 154 -2.42 -11.01 -9.55
CA LYS A 154 -1.86 -9.66 -9.40
C LYS A 154 -1.79 -8.89 -10.72
N ASN A 155 -1.36 -9.55 -11.79
CA ASN A 155 -1.27 -8.90 -13.10
C ASN A 155 -2.64 -8.48 -13.64
N ASP A 156 -3.72 -9.19 -13.30
CA ASP A 156 -5.07 -8.84 -13.72
C ASP A 156 -5.60 -7.64 -12.94
N MET A 157 -5.28 -7.53 -11.64
CA MET A 157 -5.58 -6.32 -10.87
C MET A 157 -4.85 -5.10 -11.42
N ILE A 158 -3.58 -5.24 -11.81
CA ILE A 158 -2.82 -4.15 -12.45
C ILE A 158 -3.46 -3.75 -13.79
N ARG A 159 -3.91 -4.71 -14.61
CA ARG A 159 -4.66 -4.41 -15.84
C ARG A 159 -5.97 -3.68 -15.57
N SER A 160 -6.73 -4.11 -14.57
CA SER A 160 -7.95 -3.41 -14.14
C SER A 160 -7.62 -1.99 -13.68
N PHE A 161 -6.52 -1.78 -12.95
CA PHE A 161 -6.09 -0.46 -12.52
C PHE A 161 -5.69 0.46 -13.69
N ILE A 162 -5.07 -0.08 -14.74
CA ILE A 162 -4.71 0.68 -15.94
C ILE A 162 -5.95 1.23 -16.66
N GLU A 163 -7.09 0.55 -16.55
CA GLU A 163 -8.38 1.01 -17.10
C GLU A 163 -9.03 2.12 -16.26
N GLU A 164 -8.54 2.37 -15.04
CA GLU A 164 -9.01 3.45 -14.17
C GLU A 164 -8.46 4.81 -14.63
N ASN A 165 -9.25 5.87 -14.43
CA ASN A 165 -8.86 7.23 -14.79
C ASN A 165 -7.87 7.84 -13.76
N THR A 166 -6.66 7.28 -13.68
CA THR A 166 -5.56 7.80 -12.86
C THR A 166 -4.37 8.18 -13.73
N ASP A 167 -3.63 9.23 -13.35
CA ASP A 167 -2.43 9.64 -14.08
C ASP A 167 -1.34 8.55 -14.06
N PHE A 168 -1.22 7.83 -12.95
CA PHE A 168 -0.27 6.72 -12.83
C PHE A 168 -0.69 5.52 -13.70
N GLY A 169 -1.98 5.18 -13.73
CA GLY A 169 -2.52 4.14 -14.62
C GLY A 169 -2.24 4.44 -16.09
N LYS A 170 -2.50 5.68 -16.54
CA LYS A 170 -2.16 6.16 -17.88
C LYS A 170 -0.66 6.05 -18.15
N SER A 171 0.16 6.46 -17.19
CA SER A 171 1.61 6.39 -17.32
C SER A 171 2.13 4.95 -17.51
N ILE A 172 1.49 3.96 -16.88
CA ILE A 172 1.82 2.54 -17.09
C ILE A 172 1.33 2.08 -18.47
N ALA A 173 0.12 2.48 -18.87
CA ALA A 173 -0.47 2.16 -20.17
C ALA A 173 0.40 2.65 -21.34
N ASP A 174 0.95 3.86 -21.21
CA ASP A 174 1.79 4.51 -22.21
C ASP A 174 3.22 3.95 -22.25
N ASN A 175 3.66 3.28 -21.18
CA ASN A 175 5.04 2.79 -21.02
C ASN A 175 5.11 1.34 -20.49
N PRO A 176 4.39 0.38 -21.07
CA PRO A 176 4.21 -0.96 -20.47
C PRO A 176 5.54 -1.70 -20.29
N ASP A 177 6.47 -1.56 -21.25
CA ASP A 177 7.79 -2.21 -21.21
C ASP A 177 8.67 -1.76 -20.04
N LEU A 178 8.44 -0.54 -19.49
CA LEU A 178 9.20 -0.03 -18.36
C LEU A 178 8.75 -0.66 -17.03
N PHE A 179 7.48 -1.05 -16.95
CA PHE A 179 6.88 -1.60 -15.73
C PHE A 179 6.82 -3.13 -15.72
N MET A 180 7.26 -3.78 -16.79
CA MET A 180 7.38 -5.24 -16.87
C MET A 180 8.80 -5.72 -16.58
N LYS A 181 8.91 -6.89 -15.94
CA LYS A 181 10.19 -7.57 -15.78
C LYS A 181 10.68 -8.08 -17.14
N LYS A 182 11.95 -7.83 -17.46
CA LYS A 182 12.53 -8.19 -18.76
C LYS A 182 12.39 -9.68 -19.05
N GLY A 183 11.72 -10.04 -20.14
CA GLY A 183 11.51 -11.43 -20.56
C GLY A 183 10.46 -12.20 -19.75
N ASP A 184 9.70 -11.50 -18.89
CA ASP A 184 8.67 -12.08 -18.01
C ASP A 184 7.31 -11.44 -18.31
N LYS A 185 6.22 -12.12 -17.93
CA LYS A 185 4.84 -11.60 -17.98
C LYS A 185 4.45 -10.85 -16.70
N ASN A 186 5.35 -10.76 -15.73
CA ASN A 186 5.09 -10.13 -14.44
C ASN A 186 5.58 -8.68 -14.40
N TYR A 187 4.85 -7.86 -13.63
CA TYR A 187 5.23 -6.49 -13.35
C TYR A 187 6.40 -6.39 -12.36
N ILE A 188 7.09 -5.25 -12.37
CA ILE A 188 8.15 -4.93 -11.41
C ILE A 188 7.61 -4.80 -9.99
N GLU A 189 8.48 -5.01 -9.00
CA GLU A 189 8.16 -4.93 -7.57
C GLU A 189 7.66 -3.53 -7.19
N LEU A 190 6.80 -3.45 -6.18
CA LEU A 190 6.08 -2.25 -5.69
C LEU A 190 4.83 -1.87 -6.49
N LEU A 191 4.75 -2.23 -7.77
CA LEU A 191 3.59 -1.87 -8.58
C LEU A 191 2.34 -2.59 -8.09
N ASP A 192 2.47 -3.85 -7.67
CA ASP A 192 1.36 -4.59 -7.07
C ASP A 192 0.86 -3.93 -5.78
N ASP A 193 1.74 -3.52 -4.86
CA ASP A 193 1.32 -2.91 -3.59
C ASP A 193 0.68 -1.53 -3.80
N LEU A 194 1.20 -0.73 -4.75
CA LEU A 194 0.59 0.55 -5.12
C LEU A 194 -0.82 0.36 -5.66
N VAL A 195 -1.03 -0.66 -6.50
CA VAL A 195 -2.34 -1.00 -7.06
C VAL A 195 -3.29 -1.56 -5.99
N ASP A 196 -2.81 -2.43 -5.12
CA ASP A 196 -3.59 -2.98 -4.00
C ASP A 196 -4.03 -1.84 -3.04
N SER A 197 -3.17 -0.85 -2.82
CA SER A 197 -3.52 0.35 -2.04
C SER A 197 -4.62 1.20 -2.70
N TYR A 198 -4.62 1.33 -4.03
CA TYR A 198 -5.71 1.99 -4.76
C TYR A 198 -7.02 1.23 -4.60
N PHE A 199 -6.99 -0.10 -4.77
CA PHE A 199 -8.21 -0.90 -4.64
C PHE A 199 -8.72 -0.98 -3.20
N ALA A 200 -7.86 -0.88 -2.18
CA ALA A 200 -8.30 -0.70 -0.80
C ALA A 200 -9.15 0.58 -0.66
N MET A 201 -8.64 1.70 -1.18
CA MET A 201 -9.35 2.99 -1.17
C MET A 201 -10.65 2.92 -1.98
N LYS A 202 -10.63 2.39 -3.20
CA LYS A 202 -11.83 2.26 -4.03
C LYS A 202 -12.88 1.36 -3.38
N THR A 203 -12.46 0.25 -2.76
CA THR A 203 -13.35 -0.65 -2.00
C THR A 203 -14.04 0.11 -0.87
N MET A 204 -13.30 0.95 -0.14
CA MET A 204 -13.85 1.78 0.94
C MET A 204 -14.93 2.73 0.43
N VAL A 205 -14.68 3.39 -0.70
CA VAL A 205 -15.64 4.29 -1.31
C VAL A 205 -16.94 3.55 -1.66
N GLU A 206 -16.84 2.41 -2.31
CA GLU A 206 -18.00 1.60 -2.72
C GLU A 206 -18.79 1.04 -1.54
N LYS A 207 -18.10 0.59 -0.49
CA LYS A 207 -18.70 -0.09 0.67
C LYS A 207 -19.35 0.86 1.65
N GLU A 208 -18.67 1.97 1.92
CA GLU A 208 -19.07 2.93 2.96
C GLU A 208 -19.87 4.10 2.38
N GLY A 209 -20.12 4.11 1.07
CA GLY A 209 -20.93 5.12 0.40
C GLY A 209 -20.32 6.52 0.46
N LEU A 210 -18.99 6.60 0.52
CA LEU A 210 -18.28 7.88 0.57
C LEU A 210 -18.42 8.58 -0.78
N LYS A 211 -18.80 9.86 -0.78
CA LYS A 211 -19.00 10.59 -2.04
C LYS A 211 -17.65 10.89 -2.68
N THR A 212 -17.41 10.30 -3.84
CA THR A 212 -16.31 10.65 -4.75
C THR A 212 -16.87 10.97 -6.14
N PHE A 213 -16.12 11.78 -6.89
CA PHE A 213 -16.40 12.03 -8.30
C PHE A 213 -15.35 11.24 -9.10
N PHE A 214 -15.63 9.97 -9.39
CA PHE A 214 -14.80 9.13 -10.27
C PHE A 214 -14.98 9.53 -11.74
#